data_AF-A0A914RAH1-F1
#
_entry.id   AF-A0A914RAH1-F1
#
_cell.length_a   1.000
_cell.length_b   1.000
_cell.length_c   1.000
_cell.angle_alpha   90.00
_cell.angle_beta   90.00
_cell.angle_gamma   90.00
#
_symmetry.space_group_name_H-M   'P 1'
#
loop_
_entity.id
_entity.type
_entity.pdbx_description
1 polymer ?
#
loop_
_entity_poly.entity_id
_entity_poly.type
_entity_poly.pdbx_seq_one_letter_code
_entity_poly.pdbx_strand_id
1 'polypeptide(L)' 'MSGGIEPFTLKEEDVMKLLACQTHIGASNCDFQMEQYVWKRRADGRLT' A
#
# COMPACT_ATOMS: atom_id res chain seq x y z
N MET A 1 11.86 -7.22 2.44
CA MET A 1 12.04 -6.01 1.62
C MET A 1 12.95 -6.37 0.45
N SER A 2 12.79 -5.76 -0.72
CA SER A 2 13.42 -6.11 -2.02
C SER A 2 14.96 -6.11 -2.08
N GLY A 3 15.64 -6.10 -0.93
CA GLY A 3 17.08 -6.34 -0.79
C GLY A 3 17.97 -5.25 -1.39
N GLY A 4 17.40 -4.14 -1.88
CA GLY A 4 18.14 -3.10 -2.61
C GLY A 4 18.61 -3.55 -4.00
N ILE A 5 18.06 -4.64 -4.54
CA ILE A 5 18.44 -5.19 -5.83
C ILE A 5 17.73 -4.41 -6.94
N GLU A 6 18.49 -3.73 -7.82
CA GLU A 6 17.95 -2.82 -8.85
C GLU A 6 16.84 -3.42 -9.72
N PRO A 7 16.94 -4.68 -10.23
CA PRO A 7 15.85 -5.32 -10.97
C PRO A 7 14.52 -5.46 -10.23
N PHE A 8 14.53 -5.47 -8.90
CA PHE A 8 13.34 -5.64 -8.06
C PHE A 8 12.85 -4.31 -7.46
N THR A 9 13.31 -3.19 -8.00
CA THR A 9 12.79 -1.87 -7.65
C THR A 9 11.39 -1.68 -8.22
N LEU A 10 10.58 -0.92 -7.50
CA LEU A 10 9.21 -0.60 -7.89
C LEU A 10 9.26 0.36 -9.09
N LYS A 11 8.78 -0.09 -10.25
CA LYS A 11 8.72 0.73 -11.47
C LYS A 11 7.46 1.60 -11.49
N GLU A 12 7.57 2.77 -12.10
CA GLU A 12 6.47 3.75 -12.17
C GLU A 12 5.21 3.17 -12.84
N GLU A 13 5.38 2.41 -13.92
CA GLU A 13 4.27 1.75 -14.63
C GLU A 13 3.49 0.79 -13.72
N ASP A 14 4.16 0.09 -12.81
CA ASP A 14 3.52 -0.87 -11.91
C ASP A 14 2.79 -0.14 -10.78
N VAL A 15 3.37 0.97 -10.28
CA VAL A 15 2.69 1.85 -9.32
C VAL A 15 1.40 2.41 -9.92
N MET A 16 1.43 2.87 -11.17
CA MET A 16 0.23 3.39 -11.84
C MET A 16 -0.89 2.35 -11.91
N LYS A 17 -0.55 1.09 -12.23
CA LYS A 17 -1.54 -0.01 -12.26
C LYS A 17 -2.13 -0.30 -10.87
N LEU A 18 -1.31 -0.30 -9.82
CA LEU A 18 -1.77 -0.49 -8.45
C LEU A 18 -2.71 0.63 -7.98
N LEU A 19 -2.39 1.89 -8.33
CA LEU A 19 -3.24 3.04 -8.05
C LEU A 19 -4.58 2.95 -8.82
N ALA A 20 -4.54 2.58 -10.09
CA ALA A 20 -5.73 2.43 -10.93
C ALA A 20 -6.70 1.37 -10.37
N CYS A 21 -6.17 0.25 -9.86
CA CYS A 21 -6.95 -0.82 -9.24
C CYS A 21 -7.31 -0.55 -7.76
N GLN A 22 -6.97 0.63 -7.22
CA GLN A 22 -7.23 1.04 -5.83
C GLN A 22 -6.68 0.07 -4.76
N THR A 23 -5.62 -0.67 -5.05
CA THR A 23 -5.08 -1.69 -4.12
C THR A 23 -4.46 -1.10 -2.86
N HIS A 24 -4.10 0.19 -2.90
CA HIS A 24 -3.59 0.95 -1.74
C HIS A 24 -4.68 1.34 -0.74
N ILE A 25 -5.95 1.10 -1.05
CA ILE A 25 -7.08 1.43 -0.18
C ILE A 25 -7.55 0.15 0.52
N GLY A 26 -7.37 0.09 1.83
CA GLY A 26 -7.77 -1.02 2.68
C GLY A 26 -9.21 -0.90 3.22
N ALA A 27 -9.54 -1.83 4.12
CA ALA A 27 -10.81 -1.83 4.85
C ALA A 27 -10.88 -0.70 5.89
N SER A 28 -12.00 -0.58 6.59
CA SER A 28 -12.16 0.38 7.69
C SER A 28 -11.42 -0.04 8.96
N ASN A 29 -11.17 -1.33 9.14
CA ASN A 29 -10.63 -1.91 10.37
C ASN A 29 -9.24 -2.50 10.10
N CYS A 30 -8.34 -2.37 11.08
CA CYS A 30 -6.99 -2.94 11.04
C CYS A 30 -6.84 -3.96 12.15
N ASP A 31 -6.20 -5.09 11.86
CA ASP A 31 -5.68 -5.99 12.90
C ASP A 31 -4.38 -5.40 13.48
N PHE A 32 -4.08 -5.66 14.75
CA PHE A 32 -2.92 -5.10 15.45
C PHE A 32 -1.59 -5.47 14.76
N GLN A 33 -1.53 -6.67 14.15
CA GLN A 33 -0.35 -7.13 13.42
C GLN A 33 -0.14 -6.41 12.08
N MET A 34 -1.22 -5.83 11.53
CA MET A 34 -1.24 -5.18 10.23
C MET A 34 -0.93 -3.69 10.30
N GLU A 35 -0.88 -3.09 11.50
CA GLU A 35 -0.64 -1.66 11.70
C GLU A 35 0.67 -1.17 11.05
N GLN A 36 1.71 -2.02 11.03
CA GLN A 36 3.00 -1.71 10.41
C GLN A 36 2.95 -1.54 8.87
N TYR A 37 1.90 -2.05 8.23
CA TYR A 37 1.70 -1.97 6.78
C TYR A 37 0.72 -0.86 6.38
N VAL A 38 0.09 -0.21 7.34
CA VAL A 38 -0.83 0.90 7.12
C VAL A 38 -0.06 2.21 7.18
N TRP A 39 -0.24 3.06 6.19
CA TRP A 39 0.35 4.39 6.17
C TRP A 39 -0.44 5.40 7.01
N LYS A 40 -1.74 5.56 6.71
CA LYS A 40 -2.62 6.52 7.39
C LYS A 40 -4.10 6.18 7.21
N ARG A 41 -4.94 6.58 8.17
CA ARG A 41 -6.40 6.55 8.03
C ARG A 41 -6.93 7.81 7.34
N ARG A 42 -7.75 7.62 6.29
CA ARG A 42 -8.45 8.70 5.59
C ARG A 42 -9.67 9.18 6.37
N ALA A 43 -10.18 10.36 6.01
CA ALA A 43 -11.33 10.99 6.65
C ALA A 43 -12.65 10.21 6.43
N ASP A 44 -12.74 9.41 5.36
CA ASP A 44 -13.83 8.48 5.09
C ASP A 44 -13.75 7.18 5.92
N GLY A 45 -12.74 7.04 6.78
CA GLY A 45 -12.56 5.91 7.68
C GLY A 45 -11.80 4.72 7.08
N ARG A 46 -11.42 4.77 5.80
CA ARG A 46 -10.61 3.73 5.14
C ARG A 46 -9.11 3.87 5.42
N LEU A 47 -8.42 2.75 5.46
CA LEU A 47 -6.97 2.69 5.64
C LEU A 47 -6.27 2.87 4.30
N THR A 48 -5.16 3.60 4.30
CA THR A 48 -4.22 3.74 3.18
C THR A 48 -2.80 3.48 3.64
#